data_AF-A0A3R7STT6-F1
#
_entry.id   AF-A0A3R7STT6-F1
#
_cell.length_a   1.000
_cell.length_b   1.000
_cell.length_c   1.000
_cell.angle_alpha   90.00
_cell.angle_beta   90.00
_cell.angle_gamma   90.00
#
_symmetry.space_group_name_H-M   'P 1'
#
loop_
_entity.id
_entity.type
_entity.pdbx_description
1 polymer ?
#
loop_
_entity_poly.entity_id
_entity_poly.type
_entity_poly.pdbx_seq_one_letter_code
_entity_poly.pdbx_strand_id
1 'polypeptide(L)'
;MDSIIIKIKSNLKLLITIAISGIIIFSILIFLNKKNQNFELLLSEKFYDASILIDKKKNKEATIILENIIEKRNKLYSPLSLFLIIEKNLISNDKKILALFDEVLQIKKIDKENLNLIKIKKAFFIMKLDNEIELISLLNPIINSESIWKKEAITLLGDYFLSKNEEVKANNYYKLLKIKKNN
;
A
#
# COMPACT_ATOMS: atom_id res chain seq x y z
N MET A 1 -9.13 15.92 54.08
CA MET A 1 -8.27 16.72 53.19
C MET A 1 -6.79 16.50 53.53
N ASP A 2 -6.44 16.49 54.82
CA ASP A 2 -5.04 16.37 55.29
C ASP A 2 -4.36 15.05 54.92
N SER A 3 -5.09 13.93 54.90
CA SER A 3 -4.54 12.61 54.54
C SER A 3 -4.03 12.51 53.10
N ILE A 4 -4.65 13.23 52.16
CA ILE A 4 -4.24 13.29 50.75
C ILE A 4 -2.97 14.14 50.61
N ILE A 5 -2.92 15.28 51.29
CA ILE A 5 -1.77 16.20 51.27
C ILE A 5 -0.52 15.51 51.85
N ILE A 6 -0.67 14.77 52.95
CA ILE A 6 0.42 13.99 53.56
C ILE A 6 0.92 12.91 52.58
N LYS A 7 0.01 12.24 51.84
CA LYS A 7 0.34 11.17 50.88
C LYS A 7 1.00 11.69 49.59
N ILE A 8 0.69 12.92 49.17
CA ILE A 8 1.38 13.62 48.07
C ILE A 8 2.80 14.01 48.50
N LYS A 9 2.95 14.54 49.71
CA LYS A 9 4.25 14.97 50.25
C LYS A 9 5.22 13.80 50.43
N SER A 10 4.74 12.62 50.83
CA SER A 10 5.57 11.42 50.99
C SER A 10 6.03 10.81 49.66
N ASN A 11 5.27 10.99 48.57
CA ASN A 11 5.58 10.45 47.24
C ASN A 11 6.09 11.52 46.25
N LEU A 12 6.45 12.71 46.72
CA LEU A 12 6.82 13.85 45.87
C LEU A 12 7.97 13.53 44.90
N LYS A 13 8.99 12.80 45.36
CA LYS A 13 10.10 12.35 44.49
C LYS A 13 9.60 11.47 43.34
N LEU A 14 8.69 10.53 43.63
CA LEU A 14 8.10 9.65 42.62
C LEU A 14 7.31 10.47 41.58
N LEU A 15 6.52 11.43 42.03
CA LEU A 15 5.73 12.33 41.15
C LEU A 15 6.64 13.17 40.25
N ILE A 16 7.74 13.71 40.78
CA ILE A 16 8.73 14.47 40.00
C ILE A 16 9.39 13.57 38.96
N THR A 17 9.78 12.34 39.31
CA THR A 17 10.37 11.39 38.36
C THR A 17 9.39 11.04 37.24
N ILE A 18 8.10 10.86 37.54
CA ILE A 18 7.05 10.60 36.55
C ILE A 18 6.84 11.82 35.64
N ALA A 19 6.85 13.04 36.20
CA ALA A 19 6.71 14.26 35.41
C ALA A 19 7.90 14.45 34.45
N ILE A 20 9.13 14.20 34.91
CA ILE A 20 10.34 14.29 34.09
C ILE A 20 10.31 13.22 32.98
N SER A 21 9.96 11.98 33.29
CA SER A 21 9.86 10.93 32.27
C SER A 21 8.78 11.25 31.24
N GLY A 22 7.64 11.83 31.65
CA GLY A 22 6.60 12.32 30.76
C GLY A 22 7.10 13.39 29.77
N ILE A 23 7.88 14.37 30.24
CA ILE A 23 8.47 15.43 29.40
C ILE A 23 9.44 14.84 28.38
N ILE A 24 10.26 13.86 28.79
CA ILE A 24 11.21 13.18 27.90
C ILE A 24 10.46 12.42 26.80
N ILE A 25 9.42 11.64 27.17
CA ILE A 25 8.59 10.90 26.21
C ILE A 25 7.92 11.89 25.24
N PHE A 26 7.36 12.98 25.74
CA PHE A 26 6.71 13.99 24.91
C PHE A 26 7.68 14.64 23.92
N SER A 27 8.90 14.96 24.36
CA SER A 27 9.96 15.53 23.51
C SER A 27 10.37 14.56 22.40
N ILE A 28 10.49 13.25 22.72
CA ILE A 28 10.78 12.20 21.75
C ILE A 28 9.66 12.10 20.71
N LEU A 29 8.40 12.14 21.13
CA LEU A 29 7.26 12.08 20.20
C LEU A 29 7.24 13.25 19.20
N ILE A 30 7.48 14.47 19.66
CA ILE A 30 7.57 15.65 18.78
C ILE A 30 8.70 15.50 17.76
N PHE A 31 9.88 15.08 18.22
CA PHE A 31 11.04 14.89 17.35
C PHE A 31 10.78 13.83 16.27
N LEU A 32 10.20 12.69 16.65
CA LEU A 32 9.82 11.62 15.72
C LEU A 32 8.78 12.10 14.70
N ASN A 33 7.79 12.88 15.13
CA ASN A 33 6.77 13.40 14.24
C ASN A 33 7.36 14.37 13.19
N LYS A 34 8.21 15.32 13.62
CA LYS A 34 8.88 16.26 12.72
C LYS A 34 9.78 15.55 11.70
N LYS A 35 10.53 14.54 12.15
CA LYS A 35 11.36 13.72 11.26
C LYS A 35 10.52 13.01 10.19
N ASN A 36 9.38 12.44 10.56
CA ASN A 36 8.49 11.78 9.62
C ASN A 36 7.90 12.76 8.61
N GLN A 37 7.45 13.94 9.05
CA GLN A 37 6.93 14.99 8.15
C GLN A 37 7.97 15.40 7.09
N ASN A 38 9.20 15.66 7.50
CA ASN A 38 10.29 16.02 6.58
C ASN A 38 10.57 14.90 5.56
N PHE A 39 10.46 13.63 5.99
CA PHE A 39 10.66 12.49 5.11
C PHE A 39 9.53 12.35 4.08
N GLU A 40 8.27 12.51 4.48
CA GLU A 40 7.12 12.51 3.56
C GLU A 40 7.20 13.66 2.56
N LEU A 41 7.60 14.86 3.02
CA LEU A 41 7.81 16.02 2.15
C LEU A 41 8.87 15.75 1.09
N LEU A 42 10.02 15.19 1.49
CA LEU A 42 11.11 14.88 0.57
C LEU A 42 10.71 13.83 -0.49
N LEU A 43 9.89 12.84 -0.12
CA LEU A 43 9.37 11.88 -1.10
C LEU A 43 8.34 12.50 -2.04
N SER A 44 7.50 13.42 -1.53
CA SER A 44 6.56 14.21 -2.33
C SER A 44 7.29 15.04 -3.39
N GLU A 45 8.31 15.78 -2.98
CA GLU A 45 9.13 16.61 -3.88
C GLU A 45 9.77 15.75 -4.98
N LYS A 46 10.40 14.64 -4.61
CA LYS A 46 11.00 13.72 -5.59
C LYS A 46 9.97 13.12 -6.56
N PHE A 47 8.79 12.75 -6.07
CA PHE A 47 7.72 12.23 -6.91
C PHE A 47 7.23 13.30 -7.90
N TYR A 48 7.11 14.55 -7.44
CA TYR A 48 6.76 15.69 -8.27
C TYR A 48 7.85 15.99 -9.32
N ASP A 49 9.13 15.98 -8.93
CA ASP A 49 10.26 16.15 -9.84
C ASP A 49 10.27 15.07 -10.93
N ALA A 50 10.03 13.80 -10.57
CA ALA A 50 9.89 12.72 -11.53
C ALA A 50 8.74 12.97 -12.52
N SER A 51 7.61 13.50 -12.04
CA SER A 51 6.48 13.86 -12.90
C SER A 51 6.86 14.96 -13.90
N ILE A 52 7.55 16.01 -13.46
CA ILE A 52 8.07 17.07 -14.35
C ILE A 52 9.05 16.50 -15.38
N LEU A 53 9.92 15.57 -14.97
CA LEU A 53 10.87 14.95 -15.88
C LEU A 53 10.17 14.12 -16.96
N ILE A 54 9.09 13.41 -16.62
CA ILE A 54 8.26 12.69 -17.60
C ILE A 54 7.67 13.67 -18.61
N ASP A 55 7.11 14.80 -18.16
CA ASP A 55 6.54 15.83 -19.05
C ASP A 55 7.60 16.42 -19.98
N LYS A 56 8.85 16.55 -19.49
CA LYS A 56 10.02 16.96 -20.27
C LYS A 56 10.63 15.83 -21.12
N LYS A 57 9.96 14.66 -21.22
CA LYS A 57 10.41 13.46 -21.94
C LYS A 57 11.74 12.87 -21.45
N LYS A 58 12.15 13.19 -20.22
CA LYS A 58 13.36 12.68 -19.55
C LYS A 58 13.06 11.39 -18.78
N ASN A 59 12.48 10.42 -19.47
CA ASN A 59 11.92 9.21 -18.86
C ASN A 59 12.96 8.40 -18.08
N LYS A 60 14.20 8.29 -18.55
CA LYS A 60 15.26 7.55 -17.84
C LYS A 60 15.57 8.15 -16.46
N GLU A 61 15.66 9.48 -16.39
CA GLU A 61 15.92 10.21 -15.13
C GLU A 61 14.73 10.01 -14.17
N ALA A 62 13.50 10.14 -14.69
CA ALA A 62 12.29 9.91 -13.91
C ALA A 62 12.20 8.48 -13.36
N THR A 63 12.48 7.46 -14.19
CA THR A 63 12.47 6.06 -13.76
C THR A 63 13.41 5.82 -12.59
N ILE A 64 14.64 6.36 -12.65
CA ILE A 64 15.62 6.22 -11.56
C ILE A 64 15.08 6.83 -10.27
N ILE A 65 14.45 8.01 -10.34
CA ILE A 65 13.88 8.66 -9.15
C ILE A 65 12.73 7.83 -8.57
N LEU A 66 11.84 7.33 -9.41
CA LEU A 66 10.68 6.54 -8.97
C LEU A 66 11.09 5.19 -8.37
N GLU A 67 12.07 4.51 -8.96
CA GLU A 67 12.65 3.28 -8.39
C GLU A 67 13.28 3.56 -7.01
N ASN A 68 14.05 4.65 -6.89
CA ASN A 68 14.62 5.07 -5.61
C ASN A 68 13.53 5.36 -4.54
N ILE A 69 12.36 5.87 -4.93
CA ILE A 69 11.23 6.09 -4.01
C ILE A 69 10.62 4.74 -3.58
N ILE A 70 10.52 3.77 -4.48
CA ILE A 70 10.04 2.41 -4.16
C ILE A 70 10.95 1.76 -3.11
N GLU A 71 12.27 1.86 -3.27
CA GLU A 71 13.26 1.34 -2.32
C GLU A 71 13.11 1.93 -0.91
N LYS A 72 12.55 3.14 -0.77
CA LYS A 72 12.29 3.75 0.55
C LYS A 72 11.12 3.12 1.30
N ARG A 73 10.36 2.22 0.67
CA ARG A 73 9.26 1.45 1.27
C ARG A 73 8.25 2.33 2.01
N ASN A 74 7.98 3.50 1.45
CA ASN A 74 6.97 4.41 1.96
C ASN A 74 5.57 3.88 1.61
N LYS A 75 4.64 3.94 2.56
CA LYS A 75 3.29 3.36 2.40
C LYS A 75 2.43 4.03 1.32
N LEU A 76 2.75 5.27 0.94
CA LEU A 76 2.02 6.07 -0.05
C LEU A 76 2.84 6.21 -1.33
N TYR A 77 4.04 6.76 -1.23
CA TYR A 77 4.85 7.10 -2.41
C TYR A 77 5.46 5.90 -3.12
N SER A 78 5.72 4.76 -2.45
CA SER A 78 6.19 3.56 -3.16
C SER A 78 5.11 2.97 -4.09
N PRO A 79 3.86 2.71 -3.64
CA PRO A 79 2.77 2.34 -4.55
C PRO A 79 2.51 3.37 -5.66
N LEU A 80 2.47 4.66 -5.33
CA LEU A 80 2.23 5.72 -6.33
C LEU A 80 3.33 5.75 -7.40
N SER A 81 4.59 5.58 -7.00
CA SER A 81 5.71 5.56 -7.94
C SER A 81 5.63 4.37 -8.88
N LEU A 82 5.29 3.18 -8.37
CA LEU A 82 5.05 2.00 -9.19
C LEU A 82 3.92 2.23 -10.19
N PHE A 83 2.79 2.79 -9.74
CA PHE A 83 1.67 3.04 -10.64
C PHE A 83 2.01 4.06 -11.72
N LEU A 84 2.74 5.12 -11.38
CA LEU A 84 3.20 6.10 -12.37
C LEU A 84 4.17 5.49 -13.40
N ILE A 85 5.10 4.63 -12.96
CA ILE A 85 5.99 3.86 -13.85
C ILE A 85 5.18 3.07 -14.88
N ILE A 86 4.13 2.37 -14.43
CA ILE A 86 3.28 1.53 -15.28
C ILE A 86 2.44 2.40 -16.21
N GLU A 87 1.73 3.40 -15.68
CA GLU A 87 0.83 4.27 -16.44
C GLU A 87 1.54 5.04 -17.56
N LYS A 88 2.82 5.39 -17.34
CA LYS A 88 3.64 6.09 -18.32
C LYS A 88 4.53 5.15 -19.14
N ASN A 89 4.40 3.84 -18.98
CA ASN A 89 5.19 2.81 -19.66
C ASN A 89 6.70 3.08 -19.58
N LEU A 90 7.20 3.48 -18.40
CA LEU A 90 8.60 3.89 -18.22
C LEU A 90 9.59 2.71 -18.19
N ILE A 91 9.07 1.50 -17.97
CA ILE A 91 9.80 0.24 -17.97
C ILE A 91 9.09 -0.71 -18.92
N SER A 92 9.84 -1.33 -19.84
CA SER A 92 9.31 -2.31 -20.79
C SER A 92 9.49 -3.76 -20.36
N ASN A 93 10.29 -4.00 -19.31
CA ASN A 93 10.56 -5.35 -18.82
C ASN A 93 9.49 -5.79 -17.81
N ASP A 94 8.62 -6.71 -18.24
CA ASP A 94 7.51 -7.19 -17.43
C ASP A 94 7.96 -7.88 -16.14
N LYS A 95 9.08 -8.62 -16.17
CA LYS A 95 9.64 -9.25 -14.96
C LYS A 95 10.09 -8.20 -13.94
N LYS A 96 10.63 -7.07 -14.42
CA LYS A 96 11.03 -5.96 -13.54
C LYS A 96 9.80 -5.32 -12.90
N ILE A 97 8.72 -5.12 -13.65
CA ILE A 97 7.46 -4.58 -13.11
C ILE A 97 6.86 -5.52 -12.06
N LEU A 98 6.83 -6.83 -12.32
CA LEU A 98 6.36 -7.83 -11.34
C LEU A 98 7.19 -7.82 -10.05
N ALA A 99 8.52 -7.70 -10.15
CA ALA A 99 9.39 -7.56 -8.99
C ALA A 99 9.08 -6.30 -8.17
N LEU A 100 8.84 -5.15 -8.83
CA LEU A 100 8.45 -3.93 -8.13
C LEU A 100 7.08 -4.07 -7.43
N PHE A 101 6.13 -4.78 -8.03
CA PHE A 101 4.88 -5.13 -7.34
C PHE A 101 5.14 -5.93 -6.07
N ASP A 102 6.01 -6.95 -6.13
CA ASP A 102 6.33 -7.78 -4.97
C ASP A 102 7.02 -6.98 -3.86
N GLU A 103 7.93 -6.07 -4.22
CA GLU A 103 8.55 -5.15 -3.25
C GLU A 103 7.52 -4.26 -2.55
N VAL A 104 6.61 -3.66 -3.32
CA VAL A 104 5.55 -2.79 -2.79
C VAL A 104 4.58 -3.58 -1.90
N LEU A 105 4.20 -4.80 -2.29
CA LEU A 105 3.30 -5.67 -1.52
C LEU A 105 3.90 -6.12 -0.18
N GLN A 106 5.22 -6.12 -0.04
CA GLN A 106 5.90 -6.45 1.22
C GLN A 106 5.96 -5.27 2.21
N ILE A 107 5.44 -4.09 1.88
CA ILE A 107 5.49 -2.92 2.77
C ILE A 107 4.46 -3.08 3.91
N LYS A 108 4.94 -3.47 5.10
CA LYS A 108 4.11 -3.74 6.30
C LYS A 108 3.25 -2.56 6.78
N LYS A 109 3.57 -1.32 6.38
CA LYS A 109 2.85 -0.11 6.80
C LYS A 109 1.60 0.19 5.96
N ILE A 110 1.38 -0.56 4.88
CA ILE A 110 0.19 -0.44 4.03
C ILE A 110 -0.93 -1.27 4.68
N ASP A 111 -2.09 -0.67 4.88
CA ASP A 111 -3.25 -1.37 5.40
C ASP A 111 -3.80 -2.40 4.41
N LYS A 112 -4.67 -3.27 4.91
CA LYS A 112 -5.21 -4.40 4.17
C LYS A 112 -5.94 -4.00 2.89
N GLU A 113 -6.76 -2.94 2.92
CA GLU A 113 -7.55 -2.56 1.75
C GLU A 113 -6.68 -1.89 0.69
N ASN A 114 -5.68 -1.11 1.10
CA ASN A 114 -4.69 -0.57 0.17
C ASN A 114 -3.79 -1.68 -0.42
N LEU A 115 -3.42 -2.70 0.35
CA LEU A 115 -2.74 -3.90 -0.19
C LEU A 115 -3.62 -4.62 -1.21
N ASN A 116 -4.92 -4.78 -0.94
CA ASN A 116 -5.85 -5.40 -1.88
C ASN A 116 -5.99 -4.58 -3.17
N LEU A 117 -6.03 -3.25 -3.10
CA LEU A 117 -5.97 -2.39 -4.29
C LEU A 117 -4.69 -2.62 -5.12
N ILE A 118 -3.54 -2.71 -4.46
CA ILE A 118 -2.26 -2.98 -5.15
C ILE A 118 -2.31 -4.36 -5.85
N LYS A 119 -2.88 -5.38 -5.19
CA LYS A 119 -3.10 -6.71 -5.79
C LYS A 119 -4.04 -6.65 -6.99
N ILE A 120 -5.13 -5.88 -6.92
CA ILE A 120 -6.03 -5.66 -8.07
C ILE A 120 -5.26 -5.06 -9.25
N LYS A 121 -4.42 -4.04 -9.01
CA LYS A 121 -3.57 -3.46 -10.06
C LYS A 121 -2.53 -4.46 -10.60
N LYS A 122 -1.93 -5.30 -9.75
CA LYS A 122 -1.04 -6.38 -10.20
C LYS A 122 -1.79 -7.42 -11.05
N ALA A 123 -3.04 -7.73 -10.72
CA ALA A 123 -3.87 -8.67 -11.47
C ALA A 123 -4.08 -8.23 -12.93
N PHE A 124 -4.37 -6.95 -13.17
CA PHE A 124 -4.42 -6.40 -14.54
C PHE A 124 -3.13 -6.63 -15.33
N PHE A 125 -1.98 -6.59 -14.65
CA PHE A 125 -0.69 -6.85 -15.28
C PHE A 125 -0.51 -8.34 -15.59
N ILE A 126 -0.81 -9.22 -14.64
CA ILE A 126 -0.74 -10.68 -14.81
C ILE A 126 -1.67 -11.18 -15.91
N MET A 127 -2.86 -10.58 -16.04
CA MET A 127 -3.80 -10.90 -17.13
C MET A 127 -3.19 -10.67 -18.51
N LYS A 128 -2.37 -9.61 -18.68
CA LYS A 128 -1.66 -9.36 -19.95
C LYS A 128 -0.60 -10.43 -20.26
N LEU A 129 -0.05 -11.05 -19.21
CA LEU A 129 0.96 -12.10 -19.31
C LEU A 129 0.36 -13.51 -19.41
N ASP A 130 -0.97 -13.62 -19.38
CA ASP A 130 -1.72 -14.88 -19.48
C ASP A 130 -1.34 -15.93 -18.43
N ASN A 131 -1.05 -15.50 -17.20
CA ASN A 131 -0.66 -16.40 -16.10
C ASN A 131 -1.85 -16.68 -15.17
N GLU A 132 -2.68 -17.66 -15.55
CA GLU A 132 -3.87 -18.10 -14.80
C GLU A 132 -3.56 -18.43 -13.33
N ILE A 133 -2.53 -19.24 -13.10
CA ILE A 133 -2.20 -19.76 -11.77
C ILE A 133 -1.89 -18.60 -10.81
N GLU A 134 -1.04 -17.67 -11.26
CA GLU A 134 -0.68 -16.51 -10.45
C GLU A 134 -1.89 -15.60 -10.21
N LEU A 135 -2.71 -15.36 -11.24
CA LEU A 135 -3.92 -14.53 -11.14
C LEU A 135 -4.91 -15.06 -10.10
N ILE A 136 -5.22 -16.36 -10.17
CA ILE A 136 -6.11 -17.03 -9.20
C ILE A 136 -5.52 -16.92 -7.79
N SER A 137 -4.23 -17.20 -7.63
CA SER A 137 -3.55 -17.17 -6.33
C SER A 137 -3.57 -15.79 -5.68
N LEU A 138 -3.49 -14.73 -6.51
CA LEU A 138 -3.48 -13.35 -6.09
C LEU A 138 -4.87 -12.86 -5.66
N LEU A 139 -5.92 -13.24 -6.41
CA LEU A 139 -7.28 -12.71 -6.24
C LEU A 139 -8.15 -13.52 -5.29
N ASN A 140 -8.00 -14.85 -5.21
CA ASN A 140 -8.81 -15.70 -4.33
C ASN A 140 -8.81 -15.26 -2.85
N PRO A 141 -7.69 -14.85 -2.24
CA PRO A 141 -7.69 -14.33 -0.88
C PRO A 141 -8.59 -13.10 -0.70
N ILE A 142 -8.73 -12.25 -1.72
CA ILE A 142 -9.61 -11.07 -1.70
C ILE A 142 -11.08 -11.52 -1.81
N ILE A 143 -11.37 -12.44 -2.73
CA ILE A 143 -12.70 -13.01 -2.97
C ILE A 143 -13.26 -13.69 -1.71
N ASN A 144 -12.40 -14.38 -0.96
CA ASN A 144 -12.78 -15.11 0.25
C ASN A 144 -12.82 -14.23 1.51
N SER A 145 -12.66 -12.92 1.37
CA SER A 145 -12.68 -11.96 2.49
C SER A 145 -13.90 -11.03 2.45
N GLU A 146 -14.03 -10.18 3.46
CA GLU A 146 -15.02 -9.08 3.50
C GLU A 146 -14.51 -7.78 2.85
N SER A 147 -13.39 -7.83 2.11
CA SER A 147 -12.77 -6.66 1.48
C SER A 147 -13.73 -5.89 0.56
N ILE A 148 -13.56 -4.57 0.51
CA ILE A 148 -14.28 -3.70 -0.43
C ILE A 148 -13.94 -4.04 -1.89
N TRP A 149 -12.78 -4.65 -2.14
CA TRP A 149 -12.30 -5.07 -3.46
C TRP A 149 -12.80 -6.44 -3.91
N LYS A 150 -13.59 -7.15 -3.07
CA LYS A 150 -14.10 -8.49 -3.39
C LYS A 150 -14.86 -8.55 -4.71
N LYS A 151 -15.76 -7.58 -4.95
CA LYS A 151 -16.55 -7.53 -6.19
C LYS A 151 -15.65 -7.40 -7.41
N GLU A 152 -14.64 -6.55 -7.32
CA GLU A 152 -13.66 -6.32 -8.39
C GLU A 152 -12.83 -7.57 -8.65
N ALA A 153 -12.33 -8.23 -7.61
CA ALA A 153 -11.56 -9.47 -7.74
C ALA A 153 -12.37 -10.60 -8.41
N ILE A 154 -13.65 -10.75 -8.04
CA ILE A 154 -14.56 -11.73 -8.69
C ILE A 154 -14.76 -11.38 -10.16
N THR A 155 -14.99 -10.11 -10.46
CA THR A 155 -15.24 -9.63 -11.82
C THR A 155 -14.02 -9.85 -12.70
N LEU A 156 -12.82 -9.52 -12.22
CA LEU A 156 -11.56 -9.73 -12.94
C LEU A 156 -11.31 -11.19 -13.31
N LEU A 157 -11.54 -12.14 -12.40
CA LEU A 157 -11.41 -13.56 -12.73
C LEU A 157 -12.49 -14.02 -13.72
N GLY A 158 -13.74 -13.57 -13.53
CA GLY A 158 -14.81 -13.85 -14.48
C GLY A 158 -14.47 -13.37 -15.89
N ASP A 159 -14.05 -12.11 -16.01
CA ASP A 159 -13.69 -11.47 -17.28
C ASP A 159 -12.47 -12.12 -17.91
N TYR A 160 -11.47 -12.49 -17.11
CA TYR A 160 -10.31 -13.25 -17.56
C TYR A 160 -10.74 -14.57 -18.23
N PHE A 161 -11.53 -15.40 -17.54
CA PHE A 161 -11.98 -16.68 -18.11
C PHE A 161 -12.89 -16.51 -19.31
N LEU A 162 -13.75 -15.48 -19.30
CA LEU A 162 -14.59 -15.15 -20.44
C LEU A 162 -13.75 -14.78 -21.67
N SER A 163 -12.67 -14.00 -21.48
CA SER A 163 -11.73 -13.66 -22.56
C SER A 163 -11.01 -14.88 -23.17
N LYS A 164 -11.02 -16.02 -22.46
CA LYS A 164 -10.45 -17.31 -22.89
C LYS A 164 -11.49 -18.28 -23.45
N ASN A 165 -12.74 -17.84 -23.63
CA ASN A 165 -13.88 -18.68 -24.00
C ASN A 165 -14.15 -19.81 -22.98
N GLU A 166 -13.70 -19.66 -21.73
CA GLU A 166 -13.96 -20.62 -20.65
C GLU A 166 -15.24 -20.24 -19.88
N GLU A 167 -16.37 -20.24 -20.59
CA GLU A 167 -17.66 -19.74 -20.08
C GLU A 167 -18.10 -20.41 -18.77
N VAL A 168 -17.83 -21.70 -18.59
CA VAL A 168 -18.18 -22.44 -17.37
C VAL A 168 -17.41 -21.87 -16.17
N LYS A 169 -16.10 -21.64 -16.31
CA LYS A 169 -15.29 -21.05 -15.24
C LYS A 169 -15.72 -19.61 -14.96
N ALA A 170 -15.91 -18.80 -16.00
CA ALA A 170 -16.38 -17.42 -15.87
C ALA A 170 -17.71 -17.34 -15.10
N ASN A 171 -18.69 -18.15 -15.50
CA ASN A 171 -20.00 -18.21 -14.85
C ASN A 171 -19.93 -18.65 -13.38
N ASN A 172 -18.98 -19.52 -13.01
CA ASN A 172 -18.77 -19.90 -11.62
C ASN A 172 -18.34 -18.72 -10.76
N TYR A 173 -17.45 -17.84 -11.26
CA TYR A 173 -17.09 -16.61 -10.54
C TYR A 173 -18.25 -15.62 -10.49
N TYR A 174 -18.94 -15.35 -11.60
CA TYR A 174 -20.06 -14.40 -11.60
C TYR A 174 -21.22 -14.81 -10.69
N LYS A 175 -21.44 -16.11 -10.44
CA LYS A 175 -22.43 -16.59 -9.45
C LYS A 175 -22.12 -16.09 -8.03
N LEU A 176 -20.84 -15.92 -7.67
CA LEU A 176 -20.43 -15.39 -6.37
C LEU A 176 -20.90 -13.96 -6.13
N LEU A 177 -21.14 -13.18 -7.20
CA LEU A 177 -21.72 -11.84 -7.10
C LEU A 177 -23.20 -11.86 -6.71
N LYS A 178 -23.94 -12.90 -7.11
CA LYS A 178 -25.38 -13.04 -6.87
C LYS A 178 -25.69 -13.51 -5.45
N ILE A 179 -24.85 -14.40 -4.90
CA ILE A 179 -25.02 -14.96 -3.55
C ILE A 179 -24.98 -13.85 -2.47
N LYS A 180 -24.24 -12.76 -2.71
CA LYS A 180 -24.09 -11.66 -1.73
C LYS A 180 -25.27 -10.68 -1.70
N LYS A 181 -26.25 -10.78 -2.61
CA LYS A 181 -27.44 -9.89 -2.62
C LYS A 181 -28.58 -10.38 -1.72
N ASN A 182 -28.53 -11.63 -1.26
CA ASN A 182 -29.62 -12.29 -0.53
C ASN A 182 -29.37 -12.40 0.98
N ASN A 183 -28.31 -11.76 1.48
CA ASN A 183 -27.98 -11.61 2.91
C ASN A 183 -27.86 -10.11 3.22
#